data_AF-G0RM31-F1
#
_entry.id   AF-G0RM31-F1
#
_cell.length_a   1.000
_cell.length_b   1.000
_cell.length_c   1.000
_cell.angle_alpha   90.00
_cell.angle_beta   90.00
_cell.angle_gamma   90.00
#
_symmetry.space_group_name_H-M   'P 1'
#
loop_
_entity.id
_entity.type
_entity.pdbx_description
1 polymer ?
#
loop_
_entity_poly.entity_id
_entity_poly.type
_entity_poly.pdbx_seq_one_letter_code
_entity_poly.pdbx_strand_id
1 'polypeptide(L)'
;MSWGPVPSKLYLLSQLQDVPVGDKVRFLGCVISYDTATACLELGHMYPPDTNETVRVDIELVLETIQPGLTQVGQWVNVVGYIREGRGSPVHVQALLVWLTGPLDLGRYEKSLQDQMMERA
;
A
#
# COMPACT_ATOMS: atom_id res chain seq x y z
N MET A 1 13.10 -16.64 -20.52
CA MET A 1 13.69 -16.00 -19.33
C MET A 1 13.50 -14.49 -19.45
N SER A 2 12.45 -13.93 -18.84
CA SER A 2 12.27 -12.47 -18.79
C SER A 2 13.20 -11.90 -17.72
N TRP A 3 14.28 -11.25 -18.15
CA TRP A 3 15.29 -10.59 -17.29
C TRP A 3 14.80 -9.22 -16.78
N GLY A 4 13.59 -9.18 -16.24
CA GLY A 4 13.00 -7.97 -15.68
C GLY A 4 12.76 -8.13 -14.19
N PRO A 5 12.80 -7.04 -13.40
CA PRO A 5 12.34 -7.08 -12.01
C PRO A 5 10.89 -7.58 -11.97
N VAL A 6 10.57 -8.37 -10.94
CA VAL A 6 9.23 -8.97 -10.77
C VAL A 6 8.17 -7.86 -10.89
N PRO A 7 7.12 -8.05 -11.72
CA PRO A 7 6.04 -7.08 -11.84
C PRO A 7 5.28 -7.00 -10.50
N SER A 8 5.00 -5.79 -10.04
CA SER A 8 4.13 -5.60 -8.87
C SER A 8 2.70 -5.98 -9.21
N LYS A 9 2.03 -6.71 -8.33
CA LYS A 9 0.59 -7.01 -8.45
C LYS A 9 -0.23 -6.03 -7.61
N LEU A 10 -1.37 -5.59 -8.14
CA LEU A 10 -2.31 -4.75 -7.41
C LEU A 10 -3.10 -5.60 -6.40
N TYR A 11 -3.17 -5.16 -5.15
CA TYR A 11 -3.87 -5.80 -4.05
C TYR A 11 -4.74 -4.82 -3.27
N LEU A 12 -5.80 -5.33 -2.65
CA LEU A 12 -6.51 -4.63 -1.57
C LEU A 12 -5.67 -4.65 -0.30
N LEU A 13 -5.87 -3.65 0.56
CA LEU A 13 -5.17 -3.59 1.85
C LEU A 13 -5.44 -4.84 2.70
N SER A 14 -6.69 -5.31 2.72
CA SER A 14 -7.15 -6.51 3.42
C SER A 14 -6.54 -7.82 2.90
N GLN A 15 -6.02 -7.85 1.68
CA GLN A 15 -5.39 -9.03 1.11
C GLN A 15 -3.92 -9.12 1.45
N LEU A 16 -3.29 -8.01 1.86
CA LEU A 16 -1.85 -7.98 2.07
C LEU A 16 -1.40 -8.96 3.17
N GLN A 17 -2.31 -9.33 4.09
CA GLN A 17 -2.06 -10.33 5.14
C GLN A 17 -1.82 -11.73 4.59
N ASP A 18 -2.41 -12.05 3.43
CA ASP A 18 -2.31 -13.35 2.78
C ASP A 18 -1.14 -13.39 1.76
N VAL A 19 -0.49 -12.25 1.52
CA VAL A 19 0.64 -12.16 0.59
C VAL A 19 1.93 -12.64 1.27
N PRO A 20 2.68 -13.57 0.66
CA PRO A 20 3.94 -14.05 1.22
C PRO A 20 4.97 -12.95 1.43
N VAL A 21 5.79 -13.10 2.47
CA VAL A 21 6.97 -12.25 2.68
C VAL A 21 7.89 -12.33 1.46
N GLY A 22 8.40 -11.17 1.02
CA GLY A 22 9.28 -11.06 -0.14
C GLY A 22 8.55 -10.81 -1.47
N ASP A 23 7.22 -10.94 -1.51
CA ASP A 23 6.46 -10.63 -2.72
C ASP A 23 6.30 -9.13 -2.94
N LYS A 24 6.30 -8.74 -4.23
CA LYS A 24 6.15 -7.36 -4.66
C LYS A 24 4.68 -6.99 -4.79
N VAL A 25 4.27 -5.99 -4.02
CA VAL A 25 2.89 -5.52 -3.94
C VAL A 25 2.77 -4.10 -4.48
N ARG A 26 1.58 -3.81 -5.01
CA ARG A 26 1.08 -2.47 -5.27
C ARG A 26 -0.29 -2.34 -4.61
N PHE A 27 -0.52 -1.28 -3.86
CA PHE A 27 -1.81 -1.03 -3.23
C PHE A 27 -2.04 0.46 -3.04
N LEU A 28 -3.26 0.80 -2.69
CA LEU A 28 -3.68 2.14 -2.33
C LEU A 28 -4.04 2.16 -0.85
N GLY A 29 -3.63 3.20 -0.13
CA GLY A 29 -4.03 3.40 1.27
C GLY A 29 -4.18 4.88 1.61
N CYS A 30 -5.01 5.15 2.60
CA CYS A 30 -5.18 6.46 3.21
C CYS A 30 -4.21 6.60 4.39
N VAL A 31 -3.47 7.71 4.45
CA VAL A 31 -2.54 7.98 5.55
C VAL A 31 -3.32 8.23 6.84
N ILE A 32 -3.10 7.37 7.84
CA ILE A 32 -3.67 7.49 9.18
C ILE A 32 -2.67 8.21 10.10
N SER A 33 -1.40 7.81 10.03
CA SER A 33 -0.34 8.38 10.86
C SER A 33 1.02 8.30 10.16
N TYR A 34 1.97 9.13 10.60
CA TYR A 34 3.35 9.11 10.15
C TYR A 34 4.30 9.22 11.35
N ASP A 35 5.17 8.23 11.52
CA ASP A 35 6.24 8.21 12.51
C ASP A 35 7.55 8.68 11.86
N THR A 36 8.00 9.88 12.24
CA THR A 36 9.23 10.49 11.75
C THR A 36 10.50 9.82 12.28
N ALA A 37 10.44 9.16 13.43
CA ALA A 37 11.60 8.50 14.03
C ALA A 37 11.95 7.21 13.30
N THR A 38 10.94 6.49 12.78
CA THR A 38 11.13 5.24 12.04
C THR A 38 10.85 5.35 10.55
N ALA A 39 10.60 6.56 10.03
CA ALA A 39 10.16 6.80 8.65
C ALA A 39 9.02 5.87 8.20
N CYS A 40 8.05 5.61 9.08
CA CYS A 40 6.95 4.67 8.81
C CYS A 40 5.62 5.40 8.68
N LEU A 41 4.88 5.10 7.60
CA LEU A 41 3.48 5.47 7.44
C LEU A 41 2.59 4.34 7.93
N GLU A 42 1.52 4.71 8.60
CA GLU A 42 0.40 3.81 8.83
C GLU A 42 -0.68 4.15 7.82
N LEU A 43 -0.98 3.20 6.94
CA LEU A 43 -2.00 3.35 5.93
C LEU A 43 -3.19 2.47 6.26
N GLY A 44 -4.39 2.96 6.02
CA GLY A 44 -5.61 2.16 6.13
C GLY A 44 -6.53 2.35 4.94
N HIS A 45 -7.43 1.39 4.77
CA HIS A 45 -8.51 1.46 3.80
C HIS A 45 -9.69 0.68 4.37
N MET A 46 -10.83 1.35 4.56
CA MET A 46 -12.06 0.72 5.05
C MET A 46 -12.80 -0.02 3.93
N TYR A 47 -12.09 -0.91 3.24
CA TYR A 47 -12.63 -1.69 2.14
C TYR A 47 -12.07 -3.12 2.09
N PRO A 48 -12.93 -4.16 2.07
CA PRO A 48 -14.41 -4.12 2.07
C PRO A 48 -15.03 -3.42 3.30
N PRO A 49 -16.30 -2.99 3.24
CA PRO A 49 -16.99 -2.39 4.39
C PRO A 49 -16.84 -3.29 5.62
N ASP A 50 -16.69 -2.69 6.80
CA ASP A 50 -16.43 -3.36 8.10
C ASP A 50 -15.01 -3.90 8.32
N THR A 51 -14.10 -3.74 7.36
CA THR A 51 -12.68 -3.99 7.58
C THR A 51 -11.98 -2.72 8.07
N ASN A 52 -11.14 -2.86 9.10
CA ASN A 52 -10.26 -1.77 9.59
C ASN A 52 -8.80 -2.19 9.43
N GLU A 53 -8.47 -2.61 8.21
CA GLU A 53 -7.15 -3.11 7.89
C GLU A 53 -6.17 -1.96 7.81
N THR A 54 -5.04 -2.17 8.48
CA THR A 54 -3.94 -1.20 8.55
C THR A 54 -2.66 -1.88 8.14
N VAL A 55 -1.82 -1.16 7.43
CA VAL A 55 -0.52 -1.62 6.95
C VAL A 55 0.54 -0.61 7.35
N ARG A 56 1.65 -1.12 7.89
CA ARG A 56 2.79 -0.28 8.24
C ARG A 56 3.77 -0.26 7.07
N VAL A 57 3.96 0.91 6.48
CA VAL A 57 4.81 1.12 5.32
C VAL A 57 6.06 1.88 5.71
N ASP A 58 7.22 1.23 5.63
CA ASP A 58 8.52 1.88 5.76
C ASP A 58 8.88 2.59 4.45
N ILE A 59 9.03 3.91 4.53
CA ILE A 59 9.36 4.80 3.41
C ILE A 59 10.80 5.31 3.44
N GLU A 60 11.67 4.80 4.31
CA GLU A 60 13.06 5.25 4.48
C GLU A 60 13.81 5.34 3.14
N LEU A 61 13.65 4.33 2.28
CA LEU A 61 14.32 4.24 0.97
C LEU A 61 13.88 5.31 -0.04
N VAL A 62 12.75 5.99 0.19
CA VAL A 62 12.16 6.93 -0.78
C VAL A 62 12.00 8.35 -0.23
N LEU A 63 12.49 8.63 0.98
CA LEU A 63 12.34 9.92 1.67
C LEU A 63 12.81 11.13 0.85
N GLU A 64 13.85 10.97 0.03
CA GLU A 64 14.36 12.07 -0.80
C GLU A 64 13.46 12.39 -2.02
N THR A 65 12.52 11.50 -2.32
CA THR A 65 11.67 11.56 -3.53
C THR A 65 10.19 11.75 -3.23
N ILE A 66 9.80 11.81 -1.95
CA ILE A 66 8.39 11.97 -1.58
C ILE A 66 7.88 13.37 -1.95
N GLN A 67 6.63 13.41 -2.39
CA GLN A 67 5.96 14.66 -2.71
C GLN A 67 5.59 15.41 -1.41
N PRO A 68 5.64 16.77 -1.41
CA PRO A 68 5.12 17.54 -0.30
C PRO A 68 3.66 17.17 0.01
N GLY A 69 3.33 16.99 1.30
CA GLY A 69 2.00 16.59 1.74
C GLY A 69 1.71 15.10 1.69
N LEU A 70 2.60 14.27 1.14
CA LEU A 70 2.40 12.81 1.08
C LEU A 70 2.21 12.16 2.46
N THR A 71 2.86 12.71 3.49
CA THR A 71 2.79 12.22 4.87
C THR A 71 1.61 12.82 5.67
N GLN A 72 0.76 13.63 5.02
CA GLN A 72 -0.36 14.27 5.70
C GLN A 72 -1.52 13.29 5.90
N VAL A 73 -2.07 13.27 7.11
CA VAL A 73 -3.24 12.45 7.46
C VAL A 73 -4.42 12.76 6.53
N GLY A 74 -5.09 11.71 6.05
CA GLY A 74 -6.21 11.79 5.12
C GLY A 74 -5.83 11.78 3.63
N GLN A 75 -4.54 11.77 3.31
CA GLN A 75 -4.08 11.68 1.92
C GLN A 75 -4.11 10.24 1.42
N TRP A 76 -4.55 10.07 0.17
CA TRP A 76 -4.55 8.78 -0.50
C TRP A 76 -3.28 8.59 -1.31
N VAL A 77 -2.51 7.58 -0.94
CA VAL A 77 -1.20 7.28 -1.54
C VAL A 77 -1.20 5.91 -2.21
N ASN A 78 -0.60 5.84 -3.39
CA ASN A 78 -0.23 4.58 -4.00
C ASN A 78 1.15 4.16 -3.49
N VAL A 79 1.29 2.89 -3.15
CA VAL A 79 2.55 2.29 -2.70
C VAL A 79 2.91 1.14 -3.61
N VAL A 80 4.18 1.05 -3.99
CA VAL A 80 4.80 -0.17 -4.51
C VAL A 80 5.92 -0.56 -3.57
N GLY A 81 5.92 -1.81 -3.11
CA GLY A 81 6.87 -2.28 -2.11
C GLY A 81 6.97 -3.78 -2.03
N TYR A 82 7.76 -4.26 -1.07
CA TYR A 82 7.88 -5.68 -0.74
C TYR A 82 7.31 -5.95 0.65
N ILE A 83 6.60 -7.06 0.80
CA ILE A 83 6.16 -7.55 2.10
C ILE A 83 7.39 -7.95 2.92
N ARG A 84 7.42 -7.51 4.18
CA ARG A 84 8.47 -7.78 5.17
C ARG A 84 7.87 -8.45 6.39
N GLU A 85 8.70 -9.18 7.12
CA GLU A 85 8.32 -9.71 8.43
C GLU A 85 8.12 -8.55 9.42
N GLY A 86 6.92 -8.47 10.00
CA GLY A 86 6.60 -7.54 11.07
C GLY A 86 6.85 -8.17 12.44
N ARG A 87 7.43 -7.40 13.38
CA ARG A 87 7.51 -7.83 14.78
C ARG A 87 6.16 -7.53 15.48
N GLY A 88 5.23 -8.47 15.44
CA GLY A 88 4.04 -8.49 16.33
C GLY A 88 2.91 -7.49 16.02
N SER A 89 2.82 -6.94 14.81
CA SER A 89 1.79 -5.97 14.37
C SER A 89 1.58 -6.08 12.86
N PRO A 90 0.48 -5.56 12.27
CA PRO A 90 -0.03 -5.99 10.98
C PRO A 90 0.96 -5.72 9.84
N VAL A 91 0.74 -6.41 8.73
CA VAL A 91 1.56 -6.44 7.51
C VAL A 91 2.54 -5.28 7.38
N HIS A 92 3.82 -5.62 7.25
CA HIS A 92 4.87 -4.63 7.05
C HIS A 92 5.29 -4.58 5.58
N VAL A 93 5.41 -3.38 5.02
CA VAL A 93 5.82 -3.17 3.64
C VAL A 93 7.02 -2.24 3.60
N GLN A 94 8.10 -2.65 2.94
CA GLN A 94 9.16 -1.74 2.53
C GLN A 94 8.77 -1.08 1.20
N ALA A 95 8.59 0.24 1.20
CA ALA A 95 8.29 0.97 -0.02
C ALA A 95 9.51 1.14 -0.92
N LEU A 96 9.26 1.03 -2.22
CA LEU A 96 10.19 1.39 -3.30
C LEU A 96 9.72 2.60 -4.08
N LEU A 97 8.41 2.83 -4.14
CA LEU A 97 7.78 3.98 -4.77
C LEU A 97 6.53 4.34 -3.96
N VAL A 98 6.36 5.63 -3.67
CA VAL A 98 5.15 6.17 -3.04
C VAL A 98 4.79 7.48 -3.72
N TRP A 99 3.52 7.67 -4.06
CA TRP A 99 3.04 8.90 -4.69
C TRP A 99 1.59 9.19 -4.32
N LEU A 100 1.23 10.47 -4.35
CA LEU A 100 -0.15 10.92 -4.17
C LEU A 100 -1.01 10.47 -5.36
N THR A 101 -2.23 10.03 -5.07
CA THR A 101 -3.14 9.51 -6.10
C THR A 101 -3.74 10.63 -6.98
N GLY A 102 -3.71 11.89 -6.53
CA GLY A 102 -4.40 12.99 -7.19
C GLY A 102 -5.92 12.89 -7.01
N PRO A 103 -6.73 13.48 -7.91
CA PRO A 103 -8.19 13.34 -7.88
C PRO A 103 -8.58 11.86 -7.98
N LEU A 104 -9.05 11.30 -6.86
CA LEU A 104 -9.40 9.90 -6.75
C LEU A 104 -10.92 9.76 -6.60
N ASP A 105 -11.53 9.02 -7.53
CA ASP A 105 -12.85 8.44 -7.32
C ASP A 105 -12.68 7.08 -6.65
N LEU A 106 -12.83 7.08 -5.32
CA LEU A 106 -12.62 5.89 -4.50
C LEU A 106 -13.59 4.75 -4.89
N GLY A 107 -14.84 5.08 -5.20
CA GLY A 107 -15.85 4.09 -5.59
C GLY A 107 -15.52 3.44 -6.93
N ARG A 108 -14.99 4.21 -7.89
CA ARG A 108 -14.52 3.65 -9.16
C ARG A 108 -13.28 2.77 -8.98
N TYR A 109 -12.36 3.16 -8.10
CA TYR A 109 -11.17 2.38 -7.79
C TYR A 109 -11.53 1.02 -7.18
N GLU A 110 -12.37 1.02 -6.16
CA GLU A 110 -12.86 -0.18 -5.47
C GLU A 110 -13.59 -1.13 -6.43
N LYS A 111 -14.47 -0.60 -7.30
CA LYS A 111 -15.15 -1.39 -8.32
C LYS A 111 -14.18 -2.03 -9.31
N SER A 112 -13.20 -1.28 -9.79
CA SER A 112 -12.22 -1.80 -10.76
C SER A 112 -11.35 -2.91 -10.18
N LEU A 113 -11.06 -2.83 -8.88
CA LEU A 113 -10.37 -3.89 -8.13
C LEU A 113 -11.22 -5.15 -7.98
N GLN A 114 -12.50 -5.00 -7.61
CA GLN A 114 -13.43 -6.12 -7.58
C GLN A 114 -13.57 -6.81 -8.94
N ASP A 115 -13.73 -6.03 -10.00
CA ASP A 115 -13.85 -6.55 -11.37
C ASP A 115 -12.58 -7.33 -11.76
N GLN A 116 -11.39 -6.80 -11.47
CA GLN A 116 -10.12 -7.51 -11.70
C GLN A 116 -9.98 -8.79 -10.87
N MET A 117 -10.54 -8.84 -9.66
CA MET A 117 -10.53 -10.04 -8.84
C MET A 117 -11.50 -11.09 -9.38
N MET A 118 -12.68 -10.68 -9.84
CA MET A 118 -13.68 -11.58 -10.42
C MET A 118 -13.19 -12.20 -11.73
N GLU A 119 -12.41 -11.47 -12.54
CA GLU A 119 -11.85 -11.97 -13.80
C GLU A 119 -10.64 -12.91 -13.60
N ARG A 120 -10.10 -13.00 -12.39
CA ARG A 120 -8.96 -13.86 -12.03
C ARG A 120 -9.33 -15.12 -11.24
N ALA A 121 -10.60 -15.27 -10.87
CA ALA A 121 -11.15 -16.44 -10.17
C ALA A 121 -11.66 -17.49 -11.16
#